data_AF-A0A7C4GZN5-F1
#
_entry.id   AF-A0A7C4GZN5-F1
#
_cell.length_a   1.000
_cell.length_b   1.000
_cell.length_c   1.000
_cell.angle_alpha   90.00
_cell.angle_beta   90.00
_cell.angle_gamma   90.00
#
_symmetry.space_group_name_H-M   'P 1'
#
loop_
_entity.id
_entity.type
_entity.pdbx_description
1 polymer ?
#
loop_
_entity_poly.entity_id
_entity_poly.type
_entity_poly.pdbx_seq_one_letter_code
_entity_poly.pdbx_strand_id
1 'polypeptide(L)' 'MSAEEFGEKIQPYEAIEEWKPRTRLGWLVKEGKIGSLKEIFDMNMKIKEPGIFDALLGRELQHEIIDI' A
#
# COMPACT_ATOMS: atom_id res chain seq x y z
N MET A 1 -33.91 16.89 -13.62
CA MET A 1 -32.60 17.12 -14.28
C MET A 1 -31.56 16.56 -13.32
N SER A 2 -30.98 15.41 -13.64
CA SER A 2 -29.89 14.82 -12.86
C SER A 2 -28.89 14.30 -13.89
N ALA A 3 -27.82 15.07 -14.06
CA ALA A 3 -26.67 14.75 -14.88
C ALA A 3 -25.38 15.35 -14.30
N GLU A 4 -25.41 15.79 -13.03
CA GLU A 4 -24.32 16.56 -12.42
C GLU A 4 -23.90 15.99 -11.05
N GLU A 5 -24.35 14.78 -10.67
CA GLU A 5 -24.04 14.17 -9.36
C GLU A 5 -22.91 13.13 -9.39
N PHE A 6 -22.27 12.91 -10.54
CA PHE A 6 -21.13 11.98 -10.67
C PHE A 6 -19.78 12.69 -10.88
N GLY A 7 -19.64 13.90 -10.33
CA GLY A 7 -18.37 14.61 -10.28
C GLY A 7 -17.51 14.14 -9.11
N GLU A 8 -16.59 13.23 -9.39
CA GLU A 8 -15.27 13.09 -8.74
C GLU A 8 -15.19 13.48 -7.26
N LYS A 9 -15.49 12.53 -6.37
CA LYS A 9 -14.74 12.46 -5.11
C LYS A 9 -13.59 11.47 -5.27
N ILE A 10 -12.60 11.86 -6.08
CA ILE A 10 -11.25 11.32 -5.88
C ILE A 10 -10.81 11.81 -4.50
N GLN A 11 -10.95 10.93 -3.50
CA GLN A 11 -10.45 11.23 -2.16
C GLN A 11 -8.95 11.48 -2.32
N PRO A 12 -8.44 12.69 -2.03
CA PRO A 12 -7.01 12.90 -1.99
C PRO A 12 -6.48 11.92 -0.94
N TYR A 13 -5.54 11.06 -1.33
CA TYR A 13 -4.84 10.11 -0.46
C TYR A 13 -4.55 10.80 0.87
N GLU A 14 -5.40 10.52 1.86
CA GLU A 14 -5.37 11.23 3.14
C GLU A 14 -3.98 11.04 3.72
N ALA A 15 -3.41 12.16 4.17
CA ALA A 15 -2.05 12.26 4.65
C ALA A 15 -1.71 11.07 5.55
N ILE A 16 -0.84 10.21 5.03
CA ILE A 16 -0.11 9.11 5.66
C ILE A 16 -0.46 8.98 7.14
N GLU A 17 -1.52 8.22 7.47
CA GLU A 17 -1.59 7.61 8.79
C GLU A 17 -0.27 6.86 8.94
N GLU A 18 0.57 7.30 9.87
CA GLU A 18 1.92 6.80 10.04
C GLU A 18 1.85 5.29 10.28
N TRP A 19 2.03 4.50 9.22
CA TRP A 19 1.63 3.10 9.20
C TRP A 19 2.26 2.39 10.40
N LYS A 20 1.40 1.91 11.31
CA LYS A 20 1.81 1.20 12.53
C LYS A 20 1.67 -0.29 12.29
N PRO A 21 2.76 -1.00 11.95
CA PRO A 21 2.69 -2.41 11.61
C PRO A 21 2.14 -3.23 12.77
N ARG A 22 1.27 -4.18 12.43
CA ARG A 22 0.63 -5.12 13.36
C ARG A 22 1.28 -6.49 13.29
N THR A 23 2.11 -6.76 12.28
CA THR A 23 2.85 -8.01 12.12
C THR A 23 4.35 -7.82 12.31
N ARG A 24 5.06 -8.91 12.64
CA ARG A 24 6.53 -8.91 12.71
C ARG A 24 7.15 -8.50 11.38
N LEU A 25 6.59 -8.96 10.26
CA LEU A 25 7.06 -8.58 8.93
C LEU A 25 6.97 -7.06 8.71
N GLY A 26 5.84 -6.46 9.07
CA GLY A 26 5.66 -5.01 8.97
C GLY A 26 6.67 -4.23 9.82
N TRP A 27 6.97 -4.69 11.03
CA TRP A 27 8.02 -4.08 11.87
C TRP A 27 9.41 -4.22 11.24
N LEU A 28 9.76 -5.39 10.69
CA LEU A 28 11.05 -5.60 10.03
C LEU A 28 11.23 -4.69 8.80
N VAL A 29 10.17 -4.49 8.03
CA VAL A 29 10.16 -3.56 6.88
C VAL A 29 10.27 -2.11 7.35
N LYS A 30 9.49 -1.71 8.38
CA LYS A 30 9.53 -0.35 8.94
C LYS A 30 10.88 -0.02 9.60
N GLU A 31 11.53 -1.00 10.21
CA GLU A 31 12.89 -0.87 10.76
C GLU A 31 13.99 -0.87 9.68
N GLY A 32 13.66 -1.16 8.40
CA GLY A 32 14.63 -1.22 7.30
C GLY A 32 15.48 -2.50 7.28
N LYS A 33 15.08 -3.55 8.00
CA LYS A 33 15.76 -4.87 7.98
C LYS A 33 15.43 -5.68 6.72
N ILE A 34 14.28 -5.40 6.11
CA ILE A 34 13.86 -5.97 4.82
C ILE A 34 13.64 -4.79 3.87
N GLY A 35 14.45 -4.73 2.81
CA GLY A 35 14.46 -3.62 1.87
C GLY A 35 13.81 -3.95 0.53
N SER A 36 13.35 -5.19 0.33
CA SER A 36 12.76 -5.61 -0.95
C SER A 36 11.74 -6.73 -0.81
N LEU A 37 10.71 -6.70 -1.66
CA LEU A 37 9.73 -7.79 -1.77
C LEU A 37 10.39 -9.14 -2.10
N LYS A 38 11.47 -9.11 -2.88
CA LYS A 38 12.25 -10.32 -3.20
C LYS A 38 12.69 -11.07 -1.95
N GLU A 39 13.22 -10.37 -0.95
CA GLU A 39 13.65 -10.97 0.31
C GLU A 39 12.49 -11.61 1.07
N ILE A 40 11.31 -10.96 1.04
CA ILE A 40 10.08 -11.49 1.66
C ILE A 40 9.67 -12.81 0.98
N PHE A 41 9.77 -12.87 -0.35
CA PHE A 41 9.46 -14.06 -1.12
C PHE A 41 10.50 -15.18 -0.93
N ASP A 42 11.79 -14.86 -0.91
CA ASP A 42 12.87 -15.83 -0.62
C ASP A 42 12.70 -16.46 0.76
N MET A 43 12.22 -15.70 1.74
CA MET A 43 11.94 -16.19 3.10
C MET A 43 10.55 -16.88 3.22
N ASN A 44 9.80 -17.00 2.12
CA ASN A 44 8.46 -17.58 2.07
C ASN A 44 7.49 -16.99 3.13
N MET A 45 7.63 -15.68 3.40
CA MET A 45 6.81 -14.98 4.38
C MET A 45 5.51 -14.49 3.74
N LYS A 46 4.40 -14.57 4.50
CA LYS A 46 3.10 -14.08 4.04
C LYS A 46 2.95 -12.59 4.32
N ILE A 47 2.68 -11.82 3.27
CA ILE A 47 2.33 -10.40 3.37
C ILE A 47 0.85 -10.29 3.74
N LYS A 48 0.56 -9.63 4.87
CA LYS A 48 -0.81 -9.46 5.40
C LYS A 48 -1.22 -8.00 5.57
N GLU A 49 -0.30 -7.07 5.35
CA GLU A 49 -0.51 -5.65 5.58
C GLU A 49 -0.21 -4.89 4.28
N PRO A 50 -1.13 -4.03 3.79
CA PRO A 50 -0.92 -3.27 2.56
C PRO A 50 0.23 -2.27 2.69
N GLY A 51 0.41 -1.68 3.88
CA GLY A 51 1.48 -0.70 4.15
C GLY A 51 2.91 -1.21 3.90
N ILE A 52 3.12 -2.53 3.82
CA ILE A 52 4.41 -3.11 3.39
C ILE A 52 4.71 -2.72 1.94
N PHE A 53 3.69 -2.74 1.06
CA PHE A 53 3.85 -2.34 -0.33
C PHE A 53 4.07 -0.83 -0.46
N ASP A 54 3.34 0.00 0.31
CA ASP A 54 3.56 1.44 0.35
C ASP A 54 4.99 1.78 0.80
N ALA A 55 5.51 1.07 1.81
CA ALA A 55 6.86 1.30 2.34
C ALA A 55 7.97 0.86 1.37
N LEU A 56 7.77 -0.24 0.63
CA LEU A 56 8.79 -0.81 -0.26
C LEU A 56 8.74 -0.25 -1.68
N LEU A 57 7.55 -0.02 -2.22
CA LEU A 57 7.33 0.36 -3.62
C LEU A 57 6.81 1.79 -3.80
N GLY A 58 6.40 2.49 -2.74
CA GLY A 58 5.51 3.67 -2.75
C GLY A 58 5.39 4.52 -4.03
N ARG A 59 6.48 4.94 -4.67
CA ARG A 59 6.45 5.78 -5.89
C ARG A 59 6.26 5.02 -7.21
N GLU A 60 6.57 3.73 -7.23
CA GLU A 60 6.50 2.86 -8.41
C GLU A 60 5.16 2.14 -8.54
N LEU A 61 4.32 2.21 -7.49
CA LEU A 61 3.03 1.53 -7.47
C LEU A 61 1.99 2.30 -8.30
N GLN A 62 1.60 1.74 -9.44
CA GLN A 62 0.55 2.27 -10.31
C GLN A 62 -0.80 1.63 -9.97
N HIS A 63 -1.86 2.43 -9.97
CA HIS A 63 -3.23 1.96 -9.73
C HIS A 63 -4.06 2.22 -10.99
N GLU A 64 -4.66 1.17 -11.53
CA GLU A 64 -5.61 1.24 -12.65
C GLU A 64 -6.97 0.71 -12.18
N ILE A 65 -8.04 1.45 -12.45
CA ILE A 65 -9.41 1.04 -12.13
C ILE A 65 -9.99 0.38 -13.39
N ILE A 66 -10.38 -0.87 -13.28
CA ILE A 66 -11.03 -1.63 -14.35
C ILE A 66 -12.52 -1.69 -14.02
N ASP A 67 -13.35 -1.03 -14.84
CA ASP A 67 -14.82 -1.10 -14.75
C ASP A 67 -15.30 -2.39 -15.46
N ILE A 68 -16.28 -3.11 -14.88
CA ILE A 68 -16.89 -4.36 -15.41
C ILE A 68 -18.37 -4.15 -15.68
#